data_AF-A0A7J8N440-F1
#
_entry.id   AF-A0A7J8N440-F1
#
_cell.length_a   1.000
_cell.length_b   1.000
_cell.length_c   1.000
_cell.angle_alpha   90.00
_cell.angle_beta   90.00
_cell.angle_gamma   90.00
#
_symmetry.space_group_name_H-M   'P 1'
#
loop_
_entity.id
_entity.type
_entity.pdbx_description
1 polymer ?
#
loop_
_entity_poly.entity_id
_entity_poly.type
_entity_poly.pdbx_seq_one_letter_code
_entity_poly.pdbx_strand_id
1 'polypeptide(L)'
;MKELLDGVRTFDDFLSDGLIEYLDVNEENNALIALYEGEATPETTHIEIEPFTILGVIAGLIPYPHHNQSPRNTYQCAMGKQAMGNIAYNQAS
;
A
#
# COMPACT_ATOMS: atom_id res chain seq x y z
N MET A 1 -8.82 14.88 -5.23
CA MET A 1 -8.25 14.81 -3.86
C MET A 1 -8.90 15.79 -2.88
N LYS A 2 -9.14 17.07 -3.23
CA LYS A 2 -9.80 18.03 -2.34
C LYS A 2 -11.17 17.57 -1.84
N GLU A 3 -12.01 17.02 -2.72
CA GLU A 3 -13.33 16.48 -2.34
C GLU A 3 -13.27 15.26 -1.41
N LEU A 4 -12.21 14.44 -1.53
CA LEU A 4 -11.95 13.33 -0.60
C LEU A 4 -11.53 13.86 0.77
N LEU A 5 -10.65 14.88 0.80
CA LEU A 5 -10.21 15.54 2.04
C LEU A 5 -11.35 16.28 2.74
N ASP A 6 -12.24 16.91 1.97
CA ASP A 6 -13.40 17.63 2.46
C ASP A 6 -14.54 16.68 2.88
N GLY A 7 -14.37 15.36 2.71
CA GLY A 7 -15.35 14.33 3.07
C GLY A 7 -16.60 14.29 2.18
N VAL A 8 -16.55 14.93 1.01
CA VAL A 8 -17.66 15.00 0.04
C VAL A 8 -17.78 13.70 -0.75
N ARG A 9 -16.65 13.02 -0.97
CA ARG A 9 -16.58 11.70 -1.61
C ARG A 9 -15.85 10.71 -0.72
N THR A 10 -16.23 9.45 -0.88
CA THR A 10 -15.62 8.28 -0.26
C THR A 10 -14.82 7.48 -1.29
N PHE A 11 -14.12 6.44 -0.84
CA PHE A 11 -13.42 5.53 -1.73
C PHE A 11 -14.38 4.79 -2.68
N ASP A 12 -15.55 4.37 -2.17
CA ASP A 12 -16.56 3.62 -2.95
C ASP A 12 -17.19 4.46 -4.06
N ASP A 13 -17.24 5.79 -3.89
CA ASP A 13 -17.69 6.69 -4.95
C ASP A 13 -16.72 6.68 -6.13
N PHE A 14 -15.39 6.58 -5.88
CA PHE A 14 -14.40 6.47 -6.95
C PHE A 14 -14.46 5.13 -7.69
N LEU A 15 -14.81 4.05 -6.98
CA LEU A 15 -15.07 2.75 -7.60
C LEU A 15 -16.32 2.81 -8.48
N SER A 16 -17.41 3.42 -7.97
CA SER A 16 -18.68 3.55 -8.69
C SER A 16 -18.57 4.43 -9.94
N ASP A 17 -17.76 5.48 -9.88
CA ASP A 17 -17.48 6.38 -11.00
C ASP A 17 -16.48 5.77 -12.03
N GLY A 18 -15.90 4.60 -11.74
CA GLY A 18 -14.92 3.94 -12.61
C GLY A 18 -13.55 4.64 -12.65
N LEU A 19 -13.21 5.40 -11.60
CA LEU A 19 -11.91 6.08 -11.46
C LEU A 19 -10.85 5.18 -10.81
N ILE A 20 -11.28 4.19 -10.02
CA ILE A 20 -10.45 3.15 -9.41
C ILE A 20 -11.08 1.81 -9.75
N GLU A 21 -10.26 0.79 -9.97
CA GLU A 21 -10.68 -0.57 -10.30
C GLU A 21 -9.91 -1.59 -9.46
N TYR A 22 -10.56 -2.69 -9.11
CA TYR A 22 -9.89 -3.86 -8.52
C TYR A 22 -9.44 -4.79 -9.64
N LEU A 23 -8.13 -4.96 -9.77
CA LEU A 23 -7.52 -5.90 -10.72
C LEU A 23 -7.21 -7.22 -10.04
N ASP A 24 -7.55 -8.33 -10.70
CA ASP A 24 -7.07 -9.65 -10.31
C ASP A 24 -5.70 -9.98 -10.94
N VAL A 25 -5.05 -11.04 -10.44
CA VAL A 25 -3.72 -11.45 -10.91
C VAL A 25 -3.67 -11.89 -12.37
N ASN A 26 -4.80 -12.29 -12.96
CA ASN A 26 -4.86 -12.70 -14.36
C ASN A 26 -5.02 -11.49 -15.28
N GLU A 27 -5.85 -10.54 -14.89
CA GLU A 27 -6.08 -9.25 -15.55
C GLU A 27 -4.81 -8.39 -15.52
N GLU A 28 -4.04 -8.43 -14.42
CA GLU A 28 -2.74 -7.76 -14.29
C GLU A 28 -1.78 -8.15 -15.44
N ASN A 29 -1.80 -9.41 -15.92
CA ASN A 29 -0.96 -9.83 -17.03
C ASN A 29 -1.29 -9.14 -18.37
N ASN A 30 -2.50 -8.58 -18.49
CA ASN A 30 -2.96 -7.83 -19.65
C ASN A 30 -2.96 -6.31 -19.41
N ALA A 31 -2.54 -5.86 -18.24
CA ALA A 31 -2.47 -4.46 -17.87
C ALA A 31 -1.04 -3.91 -18.02
N LEU A 32 -0.92 -2.70 -18.57
CA LEU A 32 0.30 -1.90 -18.46
C LEU A 32 0.14 -0.93 -17.29
N ILE A 33 0.85 -1.21 -16.19
CA ILE A 33 0.77 -0.45 -14.93
C ILE A 33 2.00 0.44 -14.80
N ALA A 34 1.80 1.75 -14.63
CA ALA A 34 2.88 2.67 -14.28
C ALA A 34 3.00 2.83 -12.76
N LEU A 35 4.23 2.90 -12.24
CA LEU A 35 4.47 3.12 -10.80
C LEU A 35 4.15 4.55 -10.36
N TYR A 36 4.44 5.52 -11.22
CA TYR A 36 4.26 6.94 -10.95
C TYR A 36 3.61 7.63 -12.14
N GLU A 37 2.84 8.69 -11.89
CA GLU A 37 2.17 9.47 -12.95
C GLU A 37 3.16 9.99 -14.02
N GLY A 38 4.40 10.33 -13.62
CA GLY A 38 5.42 10.82 -14.55
C GLY A 38 6.01 9.76 -15.47
N GLU A 39 5.78 8.47 -15.19
CA GLU A 39 6.23 7.34 -16.01
C GLU A 39 5.11 6.83 -16.93
N ALA A 40 3.89 7.36 -16.80
CA ALA A 40 2.75 6.95 -17.61
C ALA A 40 2.94 7.37 -19.08
N THR A 41 2.70 6.41 -19.97
CA THR A 41 2.66 6.61 -21.42
C THR A 41 1.22 6.54 -21.94
N PRO A 42 0.92 6.96 -23.18
CA PRO A 42 -0.43 6.85 -23.76
C PRO A 42 -0.99 5.41 -23.78
N GLU A 43 -0.12 4.41 -23.72
CA GLU A 43 -0.47 2.98 -23.68
C GLU A 43 -0.72 2.46 -22.24
N THR A 44 -0.39 3.26 -21.22
CA THR A 44 -0.59 2.88 -19.82
C THR A 44 -2.07 2.71 -19.52
N THR A 45 -2.44 1.56 -18.97
CA THR A 45 -3.83 1.22 -18.66
C THR A 45 -4.20 1.59 -17.23
N HIS A 46 -3.23 1.52 -16.31
CA HIS A 46 -3.45 1.69 -14.87
C HIS A 46 -2.22 2.36 -14.24
N ILE A 47 -2.41 2.96 -13.07
CA ILE A 47 -1.33 3.59 -12.29
C ILE A 47 -1.47 3.09 -10.85
N GLU A 48 -0.33 2.75 -10.24
CA GLU A 48 -0.29 2.40 -8.81
C GLU A 48 -0.76 3.58 -7.95
N ILE A 49 -1.65 3.31 -6.98
CA ILE A 49 -2.11 4.34 -6.05
C ILE A 49 -0.95 4.82 -5.19
N GLU A 50 -0.15 3.87 -4.68
CA GLU A 50 0.99 4.16 -3.82
C GLU A 50 1.96 2.96 -3.76
N PRO A 51 3.17 3.04 -4.34
CA PRO A 51 4.09 1.91 -4.44
C PRO A 51 4.53 1.27 -3.12
N PHE A 52 4.51 2.00 -1.99
CA PHE A 52 4.96 1.42 -0.71
C PHE A 52 4.00 0.35 -0.17
N THR A 53 2.76 0.26 -0.66
CA THR A 53 1.76 -0.73 -0.19
C THR A 53 2.11 -2.16 -0.59
N ILE A 54 3.16 -2.37 -1.39
CA ILE A 54 3.79 -3.69 -1.56
C ILE A 54 4.29 -4.27 -0.23
N LEU A 55 4.58 -3.42 0.76
CA LEU A 55 4.97 -3.84 2.10
C LEU A 55 3.74 -3.96 3.00
N GLY A 56 3.59 -5.13 3.64
CA GLY A 56 2.55 -5.34 4.64
C GLY A 56 2.78 -4.53 5.93
N VAL A 57 1.77 -4.52 6.81
CA VAL A 57 1.71 -3.71 8.04
C VAL A 57 3.00 -3.79 8.89
N ILE A 58 3.53 -4.99 9.10
CA ILE A 58 4.74 -5.18 9.94
C ILE A 58 6.00 -4.67 9.22
N ALA A 59 6.10 -4.87 7.91
CA ALA A 59 7.22 -4.40 7.12
C ALA A 59 7.23 -2.86 7.00
N GLY A 60 6.06 -2.23 7.02
CA GLY A 60 5.89 -0.77 7.06
C GLY A 60 6.44 -0.10 8.32
N LEU A 61 6.74 -0.84 9.39
CA LEU A 61 7.40 -0.31 10.59
C LEU A 61 8.90 -0.07 10.40
N ILE A 62 9.50 -0.61 9.34
CA ILE A 62 10.93 -0.47 9.06
C ILE A 62 11.17 0.93 8.47
N PRO A 63 11.99 1.78 9.10
CA PRO A 63 12.35 3.05 8.49
C PRO A 63 13.26 2.81 7.28
N TYR A 64 12.95 3.48 6.16
CA TYR A 64 13.72 3.41 4.91
C TYR A 64 14.04 1.97 4.44
N PRO A 65 13.03 1.10 4.24
CA PRO A 65 13.23 -0.33 3.98
C PRO A 65 14.00 -0.60 2.67
N HIS A 66 13.97 0.33 1.72
CA HIS A 66 14.69 0.28 0.44
C HIS A 66 16.20 0.51 0.57
N HIS A 67 16.68 1.02 1.71
CA HIS A 67 18.12 1.15 2.01
C HIS A 67 18.70 -0.10 2.70
N ASN A 68 17.85 -1.08 3.03
CA ASN A 68 18.24 -2.31 3.70
C ASN A 68 18.31 -3.48 2.71
N GLN A 69 19.20 -4.42 2.97
CA GLN A 69 19.18 -5.70 2.26
C GLN A 69 17.92 -6.49 2.64
N SER A 70 17.32 -7.18 1.67
CA SER A 70 16.11 -7.99 1.86
C SER A 70 16.15 -8.91 3.11
N PRO A 71 17.25 -9.63 3.42
CA PRO A 71 17.31 -10.46 4.64
C PRO A 71 17.13 -9.66 5.93
N ARG A 72 17.61 -8.40 5.99
CA ARG A 72 17.46 -7.55 7.19
C ARG A 72 16.00 -7.16 7.40
N ASN A 73 15.29 -6.85 6.32
CA ASN A 73 13.86 -6.55 6.40
C ASN A 73 13.09 -7.77 6.88
N THR A 74 13.37 -8.96 6.33
CA THR A 74 12.73 -10.22 6.76
C THR A 74 12.97 -10.51 8.24
N TYR A 75 14.20 -10.33 8.72
CA TYR A 75 14.51 -10.54 10.13
C TYR A 75 13.79 -9.55 11.03
N GLN A 76 13.75 -8.26 10.66
CA GLN A 76 13.05 -7.25 11.45
C GLN A 76 11.54 -7.53 11.53
N CYS A 77 10.93 -8.01 10.44
CA CYS A 77 9.52 -8.44 10.46
C CYS A 77 9.27 -9.59 11.44
N ALA A 78 10.21 -10.53 11.57
CA ALA A 78 10.10 -11.62 12.53
C ALA A 78 10.33 -11.15 13.97
N MET A 79 11.36 -10.33 14.20
CA MET A 79 11.71 -9.80 15.52
C MET A 79 10.66 -8.83 16.06
N GLY A 80 10.05 -8.01 15.19
CA GLY A 80 9.01 -7.06 15.58
C GLY A 80 7.80 -7.72 16.23
N LYS A 81 7.47 -8.96 15.81
CA LYS A 81 6.39 -9.76 16.43
C LYS A 81 6.73 -10.31 17.80
N GLN A 82 8.01 -10.32 18.18
CA GLN A 82 8.51 -10.81 19.48
C GLN A 82 8.86 -9.66 20.43
N ALA A 83 8.83 -8.41 19.94
CA ALA A 83 9.15 -7.25 20.74
C ALA A 83 8.14 -7.10 21.88
N MET A 84 8.64 -6.85 23.09
CA MET A 84 7.78 -6.52 24.22
C MET A 84 7.19 -5.12 24.05
N GLY A 85 5.93 -4.96 24.44
CA GLY A 85 5.22 -3.69 24.37
C GLY A 85 3.87 -3.76 25.08
N ASN A 86 3.08 -2.71 24.94
CA ASN A 86 1.71 -2.70 25.43
C ASN A 86 0.82 -3.46 24.45
N ILE A 87 0.08 -4.45 24.95
CA ILE A 87 -0.73 -5.36 24.11
C ILE A 87 -2.09 -4.75 23.83
N ALA A 88 -2.75 -4.21 24.86
CA ALA A 88 -4.10 -3.68 24.77
C ALA A 88 -4.39 -2.76 25.97
N TYR A 89 -5.45 -1.95 25.87
CA TYR A 89 -5.86 -1.05 26.96
C TYR A 89 -6.26 -1.76 28.26
N ASN A 90 -6.66 -3.03 28.19
CA ASN A 90 -7.08 -3.85 29.33
C ASN A 90 -5.94 -4.71 29.92
N GLN A 91 -4.68 -4.44 29.60
CA GLN A 91 -3.55 -5.26 30.04
C GLN A 91 -3.34 -5.30 31.57
N ALA A 92 -3.79 -4.27 32.30
CA ALA A 92 -3.65 -4.15 33.76
C ALA A 92 -4.99 -4.18 34.50
N SER A 93 -6.09 -4.50 33.80
CA SER A 93 -7.45 -4.59 34.37
C SER A 93 -7.71 -5.96 34.99
#